data_AF-A0A293MH75-F1
#
_entry.id   AF-A0A293MH75-F1
#
_cell.length_a   1.000
_cell.length_b   1.000
_cell.length_c   1.000
_cell.angle_alpha   90.00
_cell.angle_beta   90.00
_cell.angle_gamma   90.00
#
_symmetry.space_group_name_H-M   'P 1'
#
loop_
_entity.id
_entity.type
_entity.pdbx_description
1 polymer ?
#
loop_
_entity_poly.entity_id
_entity_poly.type
_entity_poly.pdbx_seq_one_letter_code
_entity_poly.pdbx_strand_id
1 'polypeptide(L)'
;MLVKDIYDGDYRALGLTSDLIACSFGKAIRTLGDNGFSTQKFSEADIARSLLFMISNDIGQIASLYAMMHKLKRVYFGGYFLRGHPLSMHTISFAINYWDTEKYSWGENYAGSSGLQSPIPAQLSLHNNAMIDQLEMDRFDWQLVYCPLLLDPAGYHADTVDLTRDAEARTYWLNCFEDAIDKFVEVAVRSQPHKGDALARALMFKEKYIRRLQHLHEHPFAYGTLTVRSLLDMREHCLIEFDFPDPYLQQKHLENEEALKHLQKRLLHLDVLPWEEKQESLVVGLLAGNVFDWGAKEVAKLMNGGSFGFGDARGRLQARPWLMDDLDLRCHICRQQWYGRGARCPSFCA
;
A
#
# COMPACT_ATOMS: atom_id res chain seq x y z
N MET A 1 -11.75 -20.29 -17.31
CA MET A 1 -12.72 -20.69 -18.35
C MET A 1 -12.71 -19.59 -19.38
N LEU A 2 -12.56 -19.96 -20.64
CA LEU A 2 -12.45 -19.10 -21.80
C LEU A 2 -13.80 -19.01 -22.52
N VAL A 3 -13.96 -18.03 -23.41
CA VAL A 3 -15.16 -17.86 -24.24
C VAL A 3 -15.45 -19.12 -25.06
N LYS A 4 -14.41 -19.77 -25.62
CA LYS A 4 -14.59 -21.03 -26.36
C LYS A 4 -15.09 -22.20 -25.52
N ASP A 5 -14.89 -22.19 -24.20
CA ASP A 5 -15.42 -23.24 -23.33
C ASP A 5 -16.95 -23.08 -23.08
N ILE A 6 -17.54 -21.98 -23.56
CA ILE A 6 -18.98 -21.66 -23.44
C ILE A 6 -19.65 -21.67 -24.82
N TYR A 7 -18.98 -21.11 -25.84
CA TYR A 7 -19.56 -20.87 -27.16
C TYR A 7 -18.93 -21.70 -28.30
N ASP A 8 -18.01 -22.62 -27.98
CA ASP A 8 -17.27 -23.44 -28.96
C ASP A 8 -16.54 -22.64 -30.05
N GLY A 9 -16.19 -21.38 -29.76
CA GLY A 9 -15.54 -20.46 -30.68
C GLY A 9 -15.58 -19.01 -30.19
N ASP A 10 -15.41 -18.07 -31.10
CA ASP A 10 -15.55 -16.64 -30.81
C ASP A 10 -17.03 -16.28 -30.58
N TYR A 11 -17.31 -15.39 -29.62
CA TYR A 11 -18.63 -14.82 -29.45
C TYR A 11 -18.77 -13.52 -30.27
N ARG A 12 -19.03 -13.71 -31.57
CA ARG A 12 -19.02 -12.64 -32.58
C ARG A 12 -20.01 -11.49 -32.31
N ALA A 13 -21.14 -11.77 -31.65
CA ALA A 13 -22.17 -10.77 -31.37
C ALA A 13 -21.67 -9.62 -30.47
N LEU A 14 -20.73 -9.90 -29.56
CA LEU A 14 -20.08 -8.91 -28.70
C LEU A 14 -18.58 -8.72 -29.02
N GLY A 15 -18.09 -9.30 -30.11
CA GLY A 15 -16.68 -9.22 -30.51
C GLY A 15 -15.70 -9.89 -29.53
N LEU A 16 -16.14 -10.86 -28.74
CA LEU A 16 -15.26 -11.55 -27.78
C LEU A 16 -14.53 -12.71 -28.48
N THR A 17 -13.20 -12.71 -28.41
CA THR A 17 -12.38 -13.78 -28.98
C THR A 17 -12.44 -15.06 -28.13
N SER A 18 -12.30 -16.21 -28.79
CA SER A 18 -12.35 -17.55 -28.22
C SER A 18 -11.37 -17.78 -27.06
N ASP A 19 -10.20 -17.16 -27.11
CA ASP A 19 -9.14 -17.26 -26.09
C ASP A 19 -9.30 -16.25 -24.93
N LEU A 20 -10.31 -15.39 -24.97
CA LEU A 20 -10.59 -14.45 -23.88
C LEU A 20 -11.10 -15.20 -22.64
N ILE A 21 -10.68 -14.77 -21.45
CA ILE A 21 -11.17 -15.31 -20.18
C ILE A 21 -12.63 -14.86 -19.99
N ALA A 22 -13.56 -15.83 -19.98
CA ALA A 22 -14.97 -15.58 -19.68
C ALA A 22 -15.27 -15.67 -18.18
N CYS A 23 -14.59 -16.57 -17.46
CA CYS A 23 -14.76 -16.75 -16.02
C CYS A 23 -13.45 -17.26 -15.40
N SER A 24 -12.83 -16.44 -14.55
CA SER A 24 -11.66 -16.80 -13.74
C SER A 24 -12.00 -17.96 -12.80
N PHE A 25 -11.11 -18.95 -12.69
CA PHE A 25 -11.33 -20.20 -11.93
C PHE A 25 -12.58 -21.03 -12.30
N GLY A 26 -13.38 -20.65 -13.29
CA GLY A 26 -14.61 -21.37 -13.62
C GLY A 26 -14.41 -22.85 -14.01
N LYS A 27 -13.24 -23.23 -14.52
CA LYS A 27 -12.91 -24.65 -14.80
C LYS A 27 -12.74 -25.46 -13.51
N ALA A 28 -12.24 -24.84 -12.43
CA ALA A 28 -12.05 -25.47 -11.13
C ALA A 28 -13.39 -25.70 -10.39
N ILE A 29 -14.37 -24.82 -10.62
CA ILE A 29 -15.73 -24.98 -10.05
C ILE A 29 -16.46 -26.16 -10.73
N ARG A 30 -16.39 -26.26 -12.06
CA ARG A 30 -17.00 -27.38 -12.82
C ARG A 30 -16.44 -28.74 -12.41
N THR A 31 -15.19 -28.80 -11.97
CA THR A 31 -14.55 -30.05 -11.49
C THR A 31 -15.05 -30.53 -10.13
N LEU A 32 -15.70 -29.65 -9.35
CA LEU A 32 -16.23 -29.98 -8.01
C LEU A 32 -17.72 -30.35 -8.03
N GLY A 33 -18.45 -29.98 -9.09
CA GLY A 33 -19.92 -30.07 -9.14
C GLY A 33 -20.52 -31.19 -9.99
N ASP A 34 -19.80 -31.72 -10.98
CA ASP A 34 -20.34 -32.75 -11.89
C ASP A 34 -19.77 -34.14 -11.59
N ASN A 35 -20.68 -35.07 -11.24
CA ASN A 35 -20.46 -36.50 -11.02
C ASN A 35 -20.01 -37.25 -12.31
N GLY A 36 -18.93 -36.84 -12.98
CA GLY A 36 -18.47 -37.61 -14.14
C GLY A 36 -17.38 -37.08 -15.06
N PHE A 37 -16.74 -35.92 -14.84
CA PHE A 37 -15.69 -35.47 -15.76
C PHE A 37 -14.43 -34.95 -15.06
N SER A 38 -13.36 -35.75 -15.20
CA SER A 38 -11.95 -35.41 -14.99
C SER A 38 -11.54 -34.99 -13.57
N THR A 39 -10.94 -35.91 -12.82
CA THR A 39 -10.07 -35.65 -11.66
C THR A 39 -8.75 -34.97 -12.06
N GLN A 40 -8.80 -33.95 -12.93
CA GLN A 40 -7.62 -33.14 -13.22
C GLN A 40 -7.33 -32.27 -12.01
N LYS A 41 -6.45 -32.77 -11.15
CA LYS A 41 -5.80 -31.99 -10.12
C LYS A 41 -4.98 -30.91 -10.83
N PHE A 42 -5.44 -29.67 -10.80
CA PHE A 42 -4.68 -28.53 -11.30
C PHE A 42 -3.36 -28.44 -10.53
N SER A 43 -2.26 -28.14 -11.22
CA SER A 43 -0.99 -27.92 -10.53
C SER A 43 -1.05 -26.62 -9.74
N GLU A 44 -0.27 -26.52 -8.65
CA GLU A 44 -0.16 -25.29 -7.87
C GLU A 44 0.32 -24.12 -8.74
N ALA A 45 1.17 -24.39 -9.73
CA ALA A 45 1.64 -23.41 -10.71
C ALA A 45 0.49 -22.86 -11.57
N ASP A 46 -0.45 -23.72 -12.00
CA ASP A 46 -1.62 -23.29 -12.78
C ASP A 46 -2.58 -22.45 -11.94
N ILE A 47 -2.76 -22.80 -10.67
CA ILE A 47 -3.59 -22.04 -9.72
C ILE A 47 -2.97 -20.66 -9.48
N ALA A 48 -1.67 -20.60 -9.17
CA ALA A 48 -0.97 -19.35 -8.92
C ALA A 48 -0.97 -18.44 -10.16
N ARG A 49 -0.72 -19.00 -11.35
CA ARG A 49 -0.77 -18.25 -12.62
C ARG A 49 -2.17 -17.74 -12.92
N SER A 50 -3.21 -18.55 -12.68
CA SER A 50 -4.61 -18.16 -12.88
C SER A 50 -5.02 -17.05 -11.90
N LEU A 51 -4.54 -17.10 -10.65
CA LEU A 51 -4.77 -16.05 -9.66
C LEU A 51 -4.11 -14.74 -10.10
N LEU A 52 -2.86 -14.81 -10.55
CA LEU A 52 -2.13 -13.64 -11.04
C LEU A 52 -2.83 -12.99 -12.24
N PHE A 53 -3.29 -13.80 -13.19
CA PHE A 53 -4.06 -13.29 -14.33
C PHE A 53 -5.40 -12.67 -13.91
N MET A 54 -6.11 -13.29 -12.97
CA MET A 54 -7.38 -12.76 -12.48
C MET A 54 -7.19 -11.36 -11.86
N ILE A 55 -6.25 -11.23 -10.92
CA ILE A 55 -5.97 -9.96 -10.23
C ILE A 55 -5.44 -8.91 -11.21
N SER A 56 -4.51 -9.27 -12.08
CA SER A 56 -3.92 -8.30 -13.02
C SER A 56 -4.95 -7.82 -14.05
N ASN A 57 -5.80 -8.72 -14.58
CA ASN A 57 -6.86 -8.31 -15.52
C ASN A 57 -7.91 -7.43 -14.84
N ASP A 58 -8.28 -7.73 -13.60
CA ASP A 58 -9.23 -6.91 -12.83
C ASP A 58 -8.69 -5.49 -12.59
N ILE A 59 -7.43 -5.38 -12.15
CA ILE A 59 -6.73 -4.09 -12.00
C ILE A 59 -6.70 -3.32 -13.32
N GLY A 60 -6.32 -3.98 -14.42
CA GLY A 60 -6.25 -3.35 -15.75
C GLY A 60 -7.62 -2.90 -16.26
N GLN A 61 -8.67 -3.70 -16.04
CA GLN A 61 -10.04 -3.37 -16.43
C GLN A 61 -10.56 -2.16 -15.63
N ILE A 62 -10.44 -2.19 -14.30
CA ILE A 62 -10.88 -1.09 -13.44
C ILE A 62 -10.15 0.19 -13.83
N ALA A 63 -8.83 0.13 -13.98
CA ALA A 63 -8.04 1.30 -14.39
C ALA A 63 -8.47 1.85 -15.76
N SER A 64 -8.77 0.98 -16.72
CA SER A 64 -9.28 1.37 -18.04
C SER A 64 -10.66 2.04 -17.94
N LEU A 65 -11.56 1.52 -17.11
CA LEU A 65 -12.88 2.10 -16.87
C LEU A 65 -12.80 3.49 -16.23
N TYR A 66 -11.95 3.66 -15.22
CA TYR A 66 -11.70 4.99 -14.63
C TYR A 66 -11.07 5.95 -15.63
N ALA A 67 -10.09 5.49 -16.42
CA ALA A 67 -9.47 6.30 -17.47
C ALA A 67 -10.50 6.75 -18.51
N MET A 68 -11.39 5.86 -18.95
CA MET A 68 -12.50 6.17 -19.86
C MET A 68 -13.47 7.19 -19.25
N MET A 69 -13.90 6.97 -18.00
CA MET A 69 -14.85 7.83 -17.31
C MET A 69 -14.33 9.27 -17.15
N HIS A 70 -13.03 9.42 -16.88
CA HIS A 70 -12.37 10.71 -16.68
C HIS A 70 -11.64 11.24 -17.93
N LYS A 71 -11.77 10.57 -19.08
CA LYS A 71 -11.12 10.93 -20.36
C LYS A 71 -9.59 11.06 -20.25
N LEU A 72 -8.97 10.19 -19.44
CA LEU A 72 -7.52 10.15 -19.23
C LEU A 72 -6.87 9.26 -20.29
N LYS A 73 -5.82 9.74 -20.95
CA LYS A 73 -5.07 8.98 -21.97
C LYS A 73 -3.93 8.14 -21.42
N ARG A 74 -3.55 8.37 -20.16
CA ARG A 74 -2.39 7.72 -19.53
C ARG A 74 -2.74 7.23 -18.14
N VAL A 75 -2.33 6.01 -17.85
CA VAL A 75 -2.55 5.34 -16.57
C VAL A 75 -1.20 4.94 -16.00
N TYR A 76 -0.90 5.31 -14.76
CA TYR A 76 0.34 4.92 -14.11
C TYR A 76 0.00 4.00 -12.94
N PHE A 77 0.66 2.85 -12.87
CA PHE A 77 0.49 1.93 -11.75
C PHE A 77 1.73 1.96 -10.88
N GLY A 78 1.55 2.29 -9.60
CA GLY A 78 2.61 2.18 -8.60
C GLY A 78 2.47 0.94 -7.74
N GLY A 79 3.51 0.67 -6.95
CA GLY A 79 3.52 -0.38 -5.94
C GLY A 79 4.17 -1.70 -6.39
N TYR A 80 4.52 -2.52 -5.40
CA TYR A 80 5.38 -3.69 -5.59
C TYR A 80 4.76 -4.84 -6.40
N PHE A 81 3.44 -4.83 -6.65
CA PHE A 81 2.77 -5.89 -7.41
C PHE A 81 3.22 -5.98 -8.88
N LEU A 82 3.57 -4.84 -9.49
CA LEU A 82 4.06 -4.78 -10.87
C LEU A 82 5.59 -4.69 -10.95
N ARG A 83 6.22 -4.22 -9.87
CA ARG A 83 7.65 -3.93 -9.79
C ARG A 83 8.53 -5.12 -10.05
N GLY A 84 9.27 -5.06 -11.16
CA GLY A 84 10.19 -6.12 -11.56
C GLY A 84 9.50 -7.46 -11.89
N HIS A 85 8.19 -7.45 -12.18
CA HIS A 85 7.39 -8.65 -12.44
C HIS A 85 6.82 -8.65 -13.87
N PRO A 86 7.58 -9.16 -14.88
CA PRO A 86 7.20 -9.10 -16.29
C PRO A 86 5.84 -9.72 -16.63
N LEU A 87 5.43 -10.79 -15.90
CA LEU A 87 4.14 -11.45 -16.12
C LEU A 87 2.94 -10.56 -15.73
N SER A 88 3.02 -9.89 -14.59
CA SER A 88 2.00 -8.95 -14.13
C SER A 88 1.92 -7.74 -15.07
N MET A 89 3.09 -7.17 -15.43
CA MET A 89 3.19 -6.06 -16.36
C MET A 89 2.61 -6.42 -17.74
N HIS A 90 2.97 -7.57 -18.29
CA HIS A 90 2.43 -8.04 -19.58
C HIS A 90 0.90 -8.19 -19.53
N THR A 91 0.36 -8.69 -18.43
CA THR A 91 -1.09 -8.87 -18.27
C THR A 91 -1.82 -7.54 -18.20
N ILE A 92 -1.28 -6.56 -17.45
CA ILE A 92 -1.84 -5.21 -17.40
C ILE A 92 -1.80 -4.54 -18.78
N SER A 93 -0.68 -4.67 -19.51
CA SER A 93 -0.57 -4.19 -20.89
C SER A 93 -1.65 -4.79 -21.78
N PHE A 94 -1.84 -6.10 -21.71
CA PHE A 94 -2.89 -6.77 -22.47
C PHE A 94 -4.28 -6.26 -22.10
N ALA A 95 -4.58 -6.14 -20.80
CA ALA A 95 -5.87 -5.67 -20.31
C ALA A 95 -6.18 -4.24 -20.78
N ILE A 96 -5.22 -3.31 -20.70
CA ILE A 96 -5.43 -1.92 -21.13
C ILE A 96 -5.58 -1.82 -22.66
N ASN A 97 -4.72 -2.52 -23.39
CA ASN A 97 -4.77 -2.53 -24.85
C ASN A 97 -6.06 -3.17 -25.37
N TYR A 98 -6.62 -4.14 -24.66
CA TYR A 98 -7.89 -4.79 -25.05
C TYR A 98 -9.05 -3.79 -25.14
N TRP A 99 -9.11 -2.78 -24.25
CA TRP A 99 -10.21 -1.83 -24.23
C TRP A 99 -10.04 -0.66 -25.22
N ASP A 100 -8.80 -0.24 -25.54
CA ASP A 100 -8.50 0.65 -26.69
C ASP A 100 -6.97 0.78 -26.91
N THR A 101 -6.40 0.02 -27.87
CA THR A 101 -4.96 -0.01 -28.21
C THR A 101 -4.35 1.34 -28.61
N GLU A 102 -5.15 2.28 -29.12
CA GLU A 102 -4.62 3.53 -29.69
C GLU A 102 -4.88 4.75 -28.80
N LYS A 103 -5.69 4.63 -27.75
CA LYS A 103 -6.04 5.77 -26.87
C LYS A 103 -5.36 5.79 -25.52
N TYR A 104 -4.96 4.64 -24.97
CA TYR A 104 -4.44 4.54 -23.60
C TYR A 104 -3.03 3.96 -23.56
N SER A 105 -2.11 4.66 -22.92
CA SER A 105 -0.77 4.13 -22.60
C SER A 105 -0.61 3.98 -21.10
N TRP A 106 0.13 2.99 -20.64
CA TRP A 106 0.43 2.86 -19.21
C TRP A 106 1.92 2.75 -18.92
N GLY A 107 2.30 3.09 -17.68
CA GLY A 107 3.67 2.97 -17.18
C GLY A 107 3.71 2.62 -15.69
N GLU A 108 4.85 2.13 -15.24
CA GLU A 108 5.07 1.77 -13.84
C GLU A 108 5.57 2.99 -13.03
N ASN A 109 5.11 3.12 -11.78
CA ASN A 109 5.42 4.23 -10.88
C ASN A 109 6.25 3.75 -9.66
N TYR A 110 7.40 4.40 -9.47
CA TYR A 110 8.40 4.08 -8.45
C TYR A 110 8.56 5.17 -7.37
N ALA A 111 7.63 6.14 -7.25
CA ALA A 111 7.77 7.29 -6.35
C ALA A 111 7.45 6.98 -4.87
N GLY A 112 8.28 7.52 -3.97
CA GLY A 112 7.96 7.77 -2.57
C GLY A 112 7.27 9.14 -2.44
N SER A 113 6.19 9.23 -1.68
CA SER A 113 5.38 10.44 -1.55
C SER A 113 6.10 11.57 -0.81
N SER A 114 6.72 12.53 -1.49
CA SER A 114 7.11 13.81 -0.88
C SER A 114 6.83 15.00 -1.79
N GLY A 115 5.84 15.84 -1.45
CA GLY A 115 5.48 17.05 -2.21
C GLY A 115 6.45 18.24 -2.04
N LEU A 116 7.75 18.00 -1.81
CA LEU A 116 8.76 19.04 -1.66
C LEU A 116 9.89 18.79 -2.68
N GLN A 117 10.18 19.79 -3.51
CA GLN A 117 11.23 19.71 -4.52
C GLN A 117 12.60 19.50 -3.85
N SER A 118 13.31 18.45 -4.29
CA SER A 118 14.70 18.20 -3.89
C SER A 118 15.62 19.35 -4.35
N PRO A 119 16.52 19.86 -3.50
CA PRO A 119 17.44 20.94 -3.85
C PRO A 119 18.66 20.49 -4.69
N ILE A 120 18.71 19.23 -5.15
CA ILE A 120 19.86 18.69 -5.89
C ILE A 120 19.61 18.71 -7.40
N PRO A 121 20.31 19.56 -8.19
CA PRO A 121 20.30 19.44 -9.64
C PRO A 121 21.21 18.29 -10.07
N ALA A 122 20.63 17.15 -10.46
CA ALA A 122 21.40 16.04 -11.03
C ALA A 122 21.77 16.34 -12.49
N GLN A 123 23.06 16.57 -12.75
CA GLN A 123 23.60 16.64 -14.12
C GLN A 123 23.48 15.26 -14.81
N LEU A 124 22.92 15.26 -16.02
CA LEU A 124 22.78 14.09 -16.89
C LEU A 124 24.16 13.58 -17.34
N SER A 125 24.54 12.36 -16.97
CA SER A 125 25.64 11.65 -17.64
C SER A 125 25.18 11.22 -19.03
N LEU A 126 25.80 11.80 -20.06
CA LEU A 126 25.45 11.59 -21.47
C LEU A 126 26.04 10.30 -22.09
N HIS A 127 26.70 9.42 -21.33
CA HIS A 127 27.28 8.20 -21.90
C HIS A 127 27.22 6.98 -20.96
N ASN A 128 26.63 5.90 -21.51
CA ASN A 128 26.71 4.48 -21.13
C ASN A 128 25.97 3.95 -19.88
N ASN A 129 24.98 3.09 -20.16
CA ASN A 129 24.64 1.80 -19.53
C ASN A 129 24.55 1.64 -18.00
N ALA A 130 24.38 2.72 -17.23
CA ALA A 130 23.94 2.61 -15.84
C ALA A 130 22.41 2.46 -15.77
N MET A 131 21.94 1.54 -14.92
CA MET A 131 20.53 1.43 -14.56
C MET A 131 20.01 2.81 -14.15
N ILE A 132 19.03 3.32 -14.89
CA ILE A 132 18.30 4.53 -14.52
C ILE A 132 17.37 4.13 -13.38
N ASP A 133 17.89 4.19 -12.16
CA ASP A 133 17.26 3.68 -10.94
C ASP A 133 16.74 4.85 -10.08
N GLN A 134 15.95 5.73 -10.70
CA GLN A 134 15.07 6.70 -10.03
C GLN A 134 14.34 7.51 -11.10
N LEU A 135 13.01 7.39 -11.16
CA LEU A 135 12.16 8.36 -11.84
C LEU A 135 11.32 9.07 -10.77
N GLU A 136 11.70 10.31 -10.48
CA GLU A 136 11.05 11.20 -9.51
C GLU A 136 9.73 11.74 -10.11
N MET A 137 8.57 11.35 -9.56
CA MET A 137 7.30 12.01 -9.88
C MET A 137 7.31 13.50 -9.53
N ASP A 138 8.19 13.92 -8.62
CA ASP A 138 8.42 15.32 -8.26
C ASP A 138 9.03 16.15 -9.41
N ARG A 139 9.41 15.51 -10.52
CA ARG A 139 9.88 16.18 -11.76
C ARG A 139 8.77 16.42 -12.79
N PHE A 140 7.56 15.91 -12.59
CA PHE A 140 6.44 16.18 -13.47
C PHE A 140 5.59 17.33 -12.91
N ASP A 141 5.45 18.41 -13.69
CA ASP A 141 4.57 19.55 -13.38
C ASP A 141 3.09 19.17 -13.53
N TRP A 142 2.59 18.24 -12.72
CA TRP A 142 1.18 17.93 -12.64
C TRP A 142 0.53 18.78 -11.56
N GLN A 143 -0.58 19.41 -11.92
CA GLN A 143 -1.38 20.12 -10.94
C GLN A 143 -2.04 19.12 -9.99
N LEU A 144 -1.57 19.09 -8.74
CA LEU A 144 -2.26 18.39 -7.67
C LEU A 144 -3.64 19.03 -7.47
N VAL A 145 -4.68 18.20 -7.45
CA VAL A 145 -6.06 18.62 -7.18
C VAL A 145 -6.54 18.02 -5.86
N TYR A 146 -7.58 18.64 -5.30
CA TYR A 146 -8.19 18.15 -4.07
C TYR A 146 -8.76 16.73 -4.22
N CYS A 147 -8.76 15.97 -3.12
CA CYS A 147 -9.46 14.70 -3.06
C CYS A 147 -10.95 14.93 -3.33
N PRO A 148 -11.57 14.22 -4.31
CA PRO A 148 -12.94 14.49 -4.73
C PRO A 148 -14.00 14.15 -3.67
N LEU A 149 -13.60 13.46 -2.60
CA LEU A 149 -14.48 13.12 -1.47
C LEU A 149 -14.45 14.18 -0.35
N LEU A 150 -13.59 15.20 -0.44
CA LEU A 150 -13.60 16.30 0.50
C LEU A 150 -14.81 17.20 0.22
N LEU A 151 -15.69 17.32 1.23
CA LEU A 151 -16.88 18.17 1.16
C LEU A 151 -16.53 19.65 1.00
N ASP A 152 -15.53 20.09 1.76
CA ASP A 152 -14.97 21.44 1.70
C ASP A 152 -13.45 21.35 1.60
N PRO A 153 -12.89 21.36 0.38
CA PRO A 153 -11.44 21.32 0.22
C PRO A 153 -10.72 22.58 0.71
N ALA A 154 -11.41 23.73 0.77
CA ALA A 154 -10.80 24.99 1.18
C ALA A 154 -10.64 25.08 2.70
N GLY A 155 -11.59 24.51 3.45
CA GLY A 155 -11.55 24.41 4.91
C GLY A 155 -10.88 23.15 5.47
N TYR A 156 -10.43 22.22 4.61
CA TYR A 156 -9.83 20.98 5.07
C TYR A 156 -8.39 21.16 5.55
N HIS A 157 -8.13 20.79 6.81
CA HIS A 157 -6.80 20.74 7.40
C HIS A 157 -6.44 19.29 7.71
N ALA A 158 -5.38 18.79 7.08
CA ALA A 158 -4.94 17.40 7.25
C ALA A 158 -4.24 17.15 8.60
N ASP A 159 -3.65 18.19 9.21
CA ASP A 159 -3.02 18.10 10.53
C ASP A 159 -4.05 18.30 11.64
N THR A 160 -4.14 17.32 12.53
CA THR A 160 -5.03 17.37 13.69
C THR A 160 -4.49 18.22 14.83
N VAL A 161 -3.17 18.45 14.87
CA VAL A 161 -2.48 19.21 15.92
C VAL A 161 -1.54 20.23 15.30
N ASP A 162 -1.72 21.50 15.65
CA ASP A 162 -0.82 22.60 15.33
C ASP A 162 0.17 22.81 16.49
N LEU A 163 1.37 22.28 16.33
CA LEU A 163 2.45 22.38 17.33
C LEU A 163 2.99 23.80 17.45
N THR A 164 2.66 24.71 16.52
CA THR A 164 3.01 26.13 16.68
C THR A 164 2.21 26.74 17.83
N ARG A 165 0.95 26.35 17.94
CA ARG A 165 -0.01 26.89 18.92
C ARG A 165 -0.04 26.09 20.22
N ASP A 166 0.12 24.77 20.13
CA ASP A 166 0.12 23.88 21.28
C ASP A 166 1.54 23.64 21.80
N ALA A 167 1.91 24.38 22.85
CA ALA A 167 3.25 24.29 23.44
C ALA A 167 3.52 22.95 24.14
N GLU A 168 2.52 22.35 24.78
CA GLU A 168 2.67 21.08 25.48
C GLU A 168 2.88 19.94 24.48
N ALA A 169 2.02 19.88 23.45
CA ALA A 169 2.19 18.91 22.38
C ALA A 169 3.52 19.11 21.63
N ARG A 170 3.93 20.37 21.40
CA ARG A 170 5.23 20.67 20.76
C ARG A 170 6.40 20.09 21.53
N THR A 171 6.49 20.38 22.83
CA THR A 171 7.56 19.85 23.68
C THR A 171 7.53 18.33 23.71
N TYR A 172 6.34 17.72 23.85
CA TYR A 172 6.19 16.27 23.81
C TYR A 172 6.74 15.66 22.50
N TRP A 173 6.31 16.18 21.35
CA TRP A 173 6.68 15.63 20.06
C TRP A 173 8.16 15.85 19.76
N LEU A 174 8.69 17.05 19.95
CA LEU A 174 10.11 17.34 19.72
C LEU A 174 11.00 16.41 20.56
N ASN A 175 10.67 16.21 21.85
CA ASN A 175 11.38 15.26 22.70
C ASN A 175 11.28 13.82 22.18
N CYS A 176 10.12 13.39 21.67
CA CYS A 176 9.98 12.07 21.08
C CYS A 176 10.87 11.87 19.85
N PHE A 177 11.01 12.90 19.01
CA PHE A 177 11.89 12.85 17.83
C PHE A 177 13.37 12.90 18.20
N GLU A 178 13.75 13.66 19.23
CA GLU A 178 15.11 13.67 19.77
C GLU A 178 15.48 12.31 20.37
N ASP A 179 14.61 11.74 21.21
CA ASP A 179 14.83 10.42 21.84
C ASP A 179 14.99 9.29 20.81
N ALA A 180 14.33 9.41 19.64
CA ALA A 180 14.32 8.39 18.61
C ALA A 180 15.55 8.46 17.67
N ILE A 181 16.36 9.52 17.74
CA ILE A 181 17.40 9.77 16.73
C ILE A 181 18.45 8.67 16.63
N ASP A 182 18.86 8.12 17.77
CA ASP A 182 19.87 7.06 17.81
C ASP A 182 19.39 5.80 17.11
N LYS A 183 18.10 5.48 17.21
CA LYS A 183 17.49 4.38 16.46
C LYS A 183 17.53 4.66 14.96
N PHE A 184 17.26 5.89 14.53
CA PHE A 184 17.35 6.24 13.11
C PHE A 184 18.77 6.14 12.57
N VAL A 185 19.79 6.53 13.35
CA VAL A 185 21.21 6.34 13.01
C VAL A 185 21.54 4.87 12.84
N GLU A 186 21.13 4.02 13.79
CA GLU A 186 21.38 2.57 13.73
C GLU A 186 20.74 1.96 12.47
N VAL A 187 19.48 2.28 12.20
CA VAL A 187 18.76 1.79 11.01
C VAL A 187 19.43 2.29 9.72
N ALA A 188 19.84 3.56 9.67
CA ALA A 188 20.54 4.13 8.53
C ALA A 188 21.86 3.40 8.24
N VAL A 189 22.72 3.20 9.25
CA VAL A 189 23.98 2.46 9.10
C VAL A 189 23.73 1.03 8.63
N ARG A 190 22.77 0.34 9.25
CA ARG A 190 22.40 -1.04 8.90
C ARG A 190 21.85 -1.18 7.49
N SER A 191 21.25 -0.12 6.92
CA SER A 191 20.71 -0.13 5.56
C SER A 191 21.78 -0.20 4.47
N GLN A 192 23.03 0.17 4.77
CA GLN A 192 24.11 0.26 3.80
C GLN A 192 25.41 -0.40 4.32
N PRO A 193 25.41 -1.71 4.64
CA PRO A 193 26.54 -2.40 5.27
C PRO A 193 27.79 -2.45 4.36
N HIS A 194 27.62 -2.24 3.06
CA HIS A 194 28.70 -2.27 2.08
C HIS A 194 29.40 -0.91 1.88
N LYS A 195 28.87 0.17 2.49
CA LYS A 195 29.46 1.52 2.40
C LYS A 195 30.25 1.84 3.67
N GLY A 196 31.57 1.93 3.55
CA GLY A 196 32.46 2.20 4.70
C GLY A 196 32.26 3.58 5.35
N ASP A 197 31.62 4.52 4.66
CA ASP A 197 31.32 5.86 5.13
C ASP A 197 29.94 6.01 5.80
N ALA A 198 29.14 4.93 5.86
CA ALA A 198 27.76 4.98 6.34
C ALA A 198 27.65 5.50 7.77
N LEU A 199 28.56 5.08 8.66
CA LEU A 199 28.57 5.57 10.04
C LEU A 199 28.86 7.07 10.11
N ALA A 200 29.83 7.57 9.34
CA ALA A 200 30.17 8.99 9.31
C ALA A 200 28.97 9.83 8.81
N ARG A 201 28.33 9.42 7.71
CA ARG A 201 27.13 10.09 7.19
C ARG A 201 25.96 10.07 8.18
N ALA A 202 25.75 8.94 8.85
CA ALA A 202 24.68 8.81 9.84
C ALA A 202 24.91 9.72 11.08
N LEU A 203 26.17 9.91 11.49
CA LEU A 203 26.50 10.87 12.55
C LEU A 203 26.30 12.34 12.11
N MET A 204 26.64 12.66 10.86
CA MET A 204 26.35 13.99 10.28
C MET A 204 24.83 14.25 10.19
N PHE A 205 24.06 13.24 9.79
CA PHE A 205 22.60 13.24 9.85
C PHE A 205 22.09 13.56 11.26
N LYS A 206 22.56 12.81 12.27
CA LYS A 206 22.17 13.02 13.68
C LYS A 206 22.44 14.45 14.13
N GLU A 207 23.65 14.94 13.90
CA GLU A 207 24.05 16.28 14.30
C GLU A 207 23.17 17.35 13.65
N LYS A 208 22.97 17.26 12.33
CA LYS A 208 22.11 18.21 11.60
C LYS A 208 20.66 18.17 12.09
N TYR A 209 20.13 16.98 12.30
CA TYR A 209 18.75 16.77 12.69
C TYR A 209 18.47 17.30 14.11
N ILE A 210 19.36 17.02 15.07
CA ILE A 210 19.27 17.54 16.44
C ILE A 210 19.31 19.08 16.45
N ARG A 211 20.24 19.69 15.71
CA ARG A 211 20.30 21.16 15.63
C ARG A 211 19.00 21.77 15.10
N ARG A 212 18.34 21.10 14.13
CA ARG A 212 17.04 21.56 13.61
C ARG A 212 15.93 21.41 14.63
N LEU A 213 15.88 20.32 15.39
CA LEU A 213 14.90 20.13 16.47
C LEU A 213 15.05 21.17 17.58
N GLN A 214 16.29 21.45 17.99
CA GLN A 214 16.60 22.50 18.98
C GLN A 214 16.18 23.89 18.47
N HIS A 215 16.43 24.19 17.20
CA HIS A 215 15.97 25.43 16.59
C HIS A 215 14.44 25.54 16.58
N LEU A 216 13.72 24.44 16.35
CA LEU A 216 12.24 24.42 16.39
C LEU A 216 11.67 24.52 17.81
N HIS A 217 12.46 24.16 18.83
CA HIS A 217 12.12 24.41 20.23
C HIS A 217 12.05 25.92 20.53
N GLU A 218 13.04 26.67 20.05
CA GLU A 218 13.15 28.13 20.28
C GLU A 218 12.30 28.94 19.29
N HIS A 219 12.20 28.47 18.05
CA HIS A 219 11.59 29.16 16.93
C HIS A 219 10.60 28.26 16.18
N PRO A 220 9.43 27.95 16.79
CA PRO A 220 8.48 26.98 16.23
C PRO A 220 7.87 27.39 14.88
N PHE A 221 7.92 28.68 14.52
CA PHE A 221 7.39 29.21 13.26
C PHE A 221 8.47 29.37 12.16
N ALA A 222 9.70 28.93 12.41
CA ALA A 222 10.84 29.16 11.52
C ALA A 222 10.64 28.69 10.07
N TYR A 223 9.83 27.64 9.87
CA TYR A 223 9.58 27.02 8.57
C TYR A 223 8.08 26.97 8.23
N GLY A 224 7.29 27.90 8.80
CA GLY A 224 5.84 27.90 8.70
C GLY A 224 5.19 27.17 9.88
N THR A 225 3.99 26.64 9.66
CA THR A 225 3.24 25.92 10.70
C THR A 225 3.94 24.62 11.07
N LEU A 226 4.29 24.46 12.34
CA LEU A 226 4.90 23.25 12.87
C LEU A 226 3.83 22.19 13.13
N THR A 227 3.97 21.03 12.51
CA THR A 227 3.08 19.88 12.66
C THR A 227 3.89 18.59 12.79
N VAL A 228 3.27 17.50 13.24
CA VAL A 228 3.94 16.19 13.30
C VAL A 228 4.39 15.76 11.89
N ARG A 229 3.61 16.06 10.85
CA ARG A 229 4.00 15.81 9.45
C ARG A 229 5.28 16.54 9.09
N SER A 230 5.38 17.84 9.40
CA SER A 230 6.59 18.63 9.09
C SER A 230 7.85 18.06 9.78
N LEU A 231 7.72 17.47 10.98
CA LEU A 231 8.84 16.81 11.67
C LEU A 231 9.23 15.50 10.98
N LEU A 232 8.25 14.70 10.54
CA LEU A 232 8.49 13.47 9.77
C LEU A 232 9.16 13.79 8.43
N ASP A 233 8.68 14.81 7.71
CA ASP A 233 9.23 15.25 6.43
C ASP A 233 10.67 15.77 6.61
N MET A 234 10.92 16.56 7.65
CA MET A 234 12.26 17.04 7.97
C MET A 234 13.24 15.87 8.22
N ARG A 235 12.81 14.82 8.92
CA ARG A 235 13.63 13.62 9.15
C ARG A 235 13.98 12.95 7.83
N GLU A 236 12.97 12.74 6.98
CA GLU A 236 13.14 12.11 5.67
C GLU A 236 14.13 12.90 4.81
N HIS A 237 13.97 14.22 4.75
CA HIS A 237 14.88 15.10 4.02
C HIS A 237 16.31 15.02 4.53
N CYS A 238 16.50 15.02 5.86
CA CYS A 238 17.83 14.87 6.42
C CYS A 238 18.43 13.50 6.08
N LEU A 239 17.66 12.41 6.11
CA LEU A 239 18.15 11.08 5.71
C LEU A 239 18.56 11.05 4.23
N ILE A 240 17.72 11.57 3.34
CA ILE A 240 18.00 11.65 1.89
C ILE A 240 19.26 12.47 1.62
N GLU A 241 19.39 13.63 2.27
CA GLU A 241 20.56 14.51 2.10
C GLU A 241 21.88 13.82 2.45
N PHE A 242 21.86 12.91 3.43
CA PHE A 242 23.01 12.11 3.81
C PHE A 242 23.03 10.73 3.14
N ASP A 243 22.38 10.59 1.99
CA ASP A 243 22.40 9.39 1.13
C ASP A 243 21.80 8.13 1.81
N PHE A 244 20.67 8.31 2.50
CA PHE A 244 19.84 7.24 3.07
C PHE A 244 18.38 7.34 2.61
N PRO A 245 18.06 6.94 1.36
CA PRO A 245 16.74 7.17 0.76
C PRO A 245 15.61 6.24 1.26
N ASP A 246 15.92 5.01 1.70
CA ASP A 246 14.95 4.15 2.41
C ASP A 246 15.69 3.22 3.39
N PRO A 247 15.99 3.70 4.61
CA PRO A 247 16.69 2.91 5.62
C PRO A 247 15.95 1.63 6.04
N TYR A 248 14.64 1.57 5.79
CA TYR A 248 13.75 0.50 6.28
C TYR A 248 13.44 -0.56 5.22
N LEU A 249 13.91 -0.40 3.98
CA LEU A 249 13.58 -1.29 2.86
C LEU A 249 13.75 -2.78 3.19
N GLN A 250 14.92 -3.16 3.70
CA GLN A 250 15.22 -4.56 4.02
C GLN A 250 14.30 -5.10 5.13
N GLN A 251 13.98 -4.26 6.10
CA GLN A 251 13.12 -4.64 7.22
C GLN A 251 11.68 -4.84 6.75
N LYS A 252 11.14 -3.91 5.95
CA LYS A 252 9.82 -4.02 5.32
C LYS A 252 9.71 -5.29 4.47
N HIS A 253 10.76 -5.64 3.72
CA HIS A 253 10.80 -6.90 2.97
C HIS A 253 10.68 -8.13 3.87
N LEU A 254 11.44 -8.19 4.97
CA LEU A 254 11.38 -9.30 5.91
C LEU A 254 10.00 -9.40 6.60
N GLU A 255 9.44 -8.26 7.01
CA GLU A 255 8.10 -8.19 7.61
C GLU A 255 7.01 -8.66 6.63
N ASN A 256 7.09 -8.25 5.36
CA ASN A 256 6.16 -8.68 4.32
C ASN A 256 6.25 -10.19 4.05
N GLU A 257 7.46 -10.72 3.88
CA GLU A 257 7.67 -12.16 3.66
C GLU A 257 7.15 -12.99 4.84
N GLU A 258 7.36 -12.52 6.07
CA GLU A 258 6.83 -13.20 7.24
C GLU A 258 5.30 -13.11 7.31
N ALA A 259 4.72 -11.94 7.06
CA ALA A 259 3.27 -11.75 7.05
C ALA A 259 2.58 -12.65 6.01
N LEU A 260 3.18 -12.83 4.83
CA LEU A 260 2.67 -13.69 3.76
C LEU A 260 2.56 -15.16 4.20
N LYS A 261 3.49 -15.67 5.02
CA LYS A 261 3.43 -17.04 5.55
C LYS A 261 2.20 -17.27 6.43
N HIS A 262 1.73 -16.24 7.14
CA HIS A 262 0.57 -16.31 8.03
C HIS A 262 -0.76 -16.01 7.33
N LEU A 263 -0.72 -15.41 6.14
CA LEU A 263 -1.90 -14.92 5.43
C LEU A 263 -2.93 -16.03 5.18
N GLN A 264 -2.51 -17.18 4.63
CA GLN A 264 -3.43 -18.28 4.32
C GLN A 264 -4.17 -18.78 5.57
N LYS A 265 -3.42 -19.04 6.65
CA LYS A 265 -4.00 -19.49 7.93
C LYS A 265 -4.98 -18.45 8.49
N ARG A 266 -4.65 -17.15 8.35
CA ARG A 266 -5.51 -16.07 8.80
C ARG A 266 -6.82 -16.01 8.01
N LEU A 267 -6.77 -16.14 6.68
CA LEU A 267 -7.95 -16.15 5.82
C LEU A 267 -8.86 -17.35 6.12
N LEU A 268 -8.29 -18.56 6.23
CA LEU A 268 -9.05 -19.77 6.58
C LEU A 268 -9.76 -19.64 7.94
N HIS A 269 -9.10 -19.03 8.93
CA HIS A 269 -9.72 -18.76 10.22
C HIS A 269 -10.85 -17.73 10.10
N LEU A 270 -10.70 -16.69 9.29
CA LEU A 270 -11.76 -15.70 9.07
C LEU A 270 -12.96 -16.30 8.34
N ASP A 271 -12.75 -17.24 7.43
CA ASP A 271 -13.83 -17.84 6.64
C ASP A 271 -14.86 -18.58 7.48
N VAL A 272 -14.42 -19.27 8.54
CA VAL A 272 -15.29 -20.05 9.43
C VAL A 272 -16.06 -19.21 10.46
N LEU A 273 -15.71 -17.93 10.64
CA LEU A 273 -16.35 -17.08 11.64
C LEU A 273 -17.75 -16.61 11.17
N PRO A 274 -18.73 -16.53 12.09
CA PRO A 274 -20.00 -15.84 11.86
C PRO A 274 -19.77 -14.38 11.44
N TRP A 275 -20.73 -13.78 10.74
CA TRP A 275 -20.54 -12.45 10.14
C TRP A 275 -20.13 -11.36 11.14
N GLU A 276 -20.80 -11.26 12.30
CA GLU A 276 -20.44 -10.27 13.34
C GLU A 276 -19.00 -10.48 13.84
N GLU A 277 -18.67 -11.70 14.26
CA GLU A 277 -17.34 -12.05 14.77
C GLU A 277 -16.25 -11.87 13.71
N LYS A 278 -16.56 -12.11 12.43
CA LYS A 278 -15.66 -11.87 11.30
C LYS A 278 -15.34 -10.39 11.14
N GLN A 279 -16.33 -9.51 11.20
CA GLN A 279 -16.11 -8.05 11.10
C GLN A 279 -15.27 -7.55 12.26
N GLU A 280 -15.56 -7.97 13.48
CA GLU A 280 -14.76 -7.62 14.65
C GLU A 280 -13.33 -8.14 14.51
N SER A 281 -13.15 -9.41 14.15
CA SER A 281 -11.83 -10.01 13.93
C SER A 281 -11.03 -9.27 12.85
N LEU A 282 -11.67 -8.80 11.77
CA LEU A 282 -11.02 -7.98 10.75
C LEU A 282 -10.56 -6.63 11.29
N VAL A 283 -11.40 -5.91 12.02
CA VAL A 283 -11.06 -4.59 12.58
C VAL A 283 -9.97 -4.72 13.65
N VAL A 284 -10.10 -5.69 14.55
CA VAL A 284 -9.05 -6.02 15.54
C VAL A 284 -7.76 -6.41 14.84
N GLY A 285 -7.84 -7.15 13.73
CA GLY A 285 -6.69 -7.51 12.92
C GLY A 285 -6.00 -6.32 12.26
N LEU A 286 -6.77 -5.35 11.76
CA LEU A 286 -6.25 -4.09 11.22
C LEU A 286 -5.51 -3.30 12.30
N LEU A 287 -6.12 -3.15 13.49
CA LEU A 287 -5.50 -2.45 14.62
C LEU A 287 -4.21 -3.16 15.08
N ALA A 288 -4.23 -4.48 15.20
CA ALA A 288 -3.06 -5.27 15.57
C ALA A 288 -1.95 -5.17 14.52
N GLY A 289 -2.30 -5.18 13.23
CA GLY A 289 -1.36 -5.00 12.14
C GLY A 289 -0.70 -3.62 12.15
N ASN A 290 -1.44 -2.57 12.51
CA ASN A 290 -0.89 -1.22 12.64
C ASN A 290 0.03 -1.07 13.88
N VAL A 291 -0.22 -1.81 14.96
CA VAL A 291 0.72 -1.91 16.09
C VAL A 291 1.98 -2.69 15.70
N PHE A 292 1.83 -3.64 14.79
CA PHE A 292 2.95 -4.37 14.18
C PHE A 292 3.70 -3.52 13.13
N ASP A 293 3.25 -2.31 12.78
CA ASP A 293 3.98 -1.34 11.96
C ASP A 293 4.78 -0.39 12.89
N TRP A 294 6.12 -0.43 12.80
CA TRP A 294 7.07 -0.14 13.91
C TRP A 294 7.32 1.35 14.22
N GLY A 295 6.26 2.16 14.37
CA GLY A 295 6.36 3.61 14.55
C GLY A 295 6.39 4.14 15.99
N ALA A 296 5.86 3.41 16.98
CA ALA A 296 5.63 3.96 18.33
C ALA A 296 6.72 3.57 19.37
N LYS A 297 7.07 4.53 20.24
CA LYS A 297 8.06 4.37 21.34
C LYS A 297 7.79 3.18 22.25
N GLU A 298 6.51 2.92 22.56
CA GLU A 298 6.11 1.79 23.40
C GLU A 298 6.27 0.44 22.67
N VAL A 299 6.01 0.38 21.36
CA VAL A 299 6.22 -0.84 20.57
C VAL A 299 7.71 -1.17 20.46
N ALA A 300 8.57 -0.16 20.30
CA ALA A 300 10.02 -0.34 20.25
C ALA A 300 10.61 -0.96 21.53
N LYS A 301 10.08 -0.61 22.73
CA LYS A 301 10.51 -1.20 24.00
C LYS A 301 10.16 -2.69 24.11
N LEU A 302 9.06 -3.11 23.50
CA LEU A 302 8.58 -4.50 23.55
C LEU A 302 9.40 -5.44 22.67
N MET A 303 9.98 -4.90 21.60
CA MET A 303 10.79 -5.67 20.65
C MET A 303 12.19 -6.03 21.19
N ASN A 304 12.73 -5.23 22.11
CA ASN A 304 14.01 -5.52 22.75
C ASN A 304 13.99 -6.78 23.64
N GLY A 305 12.81 -7.37 23.87
CA GLY A 305 12.60 -8.59 24.67
C GLY A 305 12.49 -9.91 23.90
N GLY A 306 12.59 -9.92 22.57
CA GLY A 306 12.47 -11.13 21.73
C GLY A 306 11.13 -11.26 20.97
N SER A 307 10.93 -12.42 20.32
CA SER A 307 9.82 -12.78 19.39
C SER A 307 8.46 -12.15 19.75
N PHE A 308 8.15 -11.01 19.13
CA PHE A 308 6.85 -10.36 19.21
C PHE A 308 6.10 -10.57 17.89
N GLY A 309 5.04 -11.39 17.91
CA GLY A 309 4.26 -11.73 16.73
C GLY A 309 2.88 -11.05 16.68
N PHE A 310 2.17 -11.25 15.56
CA PHE A 310 0.81 -10.73 15.37
C PHE A 310 -0.18 -11.16 16.47
N GLY A 311 -0.02 -12.38 17.01
CA GLY A 311 -0.82 -12.86 18.13
C GLY A 311 -0.59 -12.07 19.42
N ASP A 312 0.66 -11.72 19.71
CA ASP A 312 1.04 -10.93 20.88
C ASP A 312 0.56 -9.48 20.75
N ALA A 313 0.65 -8.92 19.54
CA ALA A 313 0.09 -7.60 19.22
C ALA A 313 -1.42 -7.56 19.49
N ARG A 314 -2.16 -8.59 19.07
CA ARG A 314 -3.60 -8.71 19.34
C ARG A 314 -3.90 -8.81 20.84
N GLY A 315 -3.13 -9.58 21.59
CA GLY A 315 -3.31 -9.76 23.03
C GLY A 315 -3.08 -8.50 23.87
N ARG A 316 -2.39 -7.50 23.31
CA ARG A 316 -2.10 -6.22 23.98
C ARG A 316 -3.06 -5.09 23.62
N LEU A 317 -3.94 -5.29 22.63
CA LEU A 317 -4.96 -4.31 22.32
C LEU A 317 -5.89 -4.15 23.53
N GLN A 318 -6.24 -2.90 23.84
CA GLN A 318 -7.23 -2.62 24.87
C GLN A 318 -8.56 -3.27 24.49
N ALA A 319 -9.24 -3.84 25.49
CA ALA A 319 -10.59 -4.34 25.33
C ALA A 319 -11.54 -3.19 24.99
N ARG A 320 -12.59 -3.51 24.23
CA ARG A 320 -13.68 -2.57 23.94
C ARG A 320 -14.39 -2.15 25.25
N PRO A 321 -14.94 -0.93 25.33
CA PRO A 321 -15.00 0.07 24.26
C PRO A 321 -13.66 0.80 24.06
N TRP A 322 -13.29 1.04 22.82
CA TRP A 322 -12.14 1.89 22.49
C TRP A 322 -12.44 3.37 22.71
N LEU A 323 -11.40 4.21 22.68
CA LEU A 323 -11.53 5.67 22.83
C LEU A 323 -12.57 6.27 21.88
N MET A 324 -12.60 5.78 20.64
CA MET A 324 -13.67 6.00 19.66
C MET A 324 -14.07 4.63 19.12
N ASP A 325 -15.28 4.17 19.46
CA ASP A 325 -15.74 2.82 19.13
C ASP A 325 -17.09 2.86 18.39
N ASP A 326 -17.01 3.01 17.06
CA ASP A 326 -18.16 3.00 16.16
C ASP A 326 -18.33 1.65 15.44
N LEU A 327 -17.71 0.58 15.94
CA LEU A 327 -17.68 -0.72 15.26
C LEU A 327 -19.09 -1.30 15.09
N ASP A 328 -19.91 -1.26 16.13
CA ASP A 328 -21.27 -1.82 16.09
C ASP A 328 -22.17 -1.03 15.13
N LEU A 329 -22.04 0.30 15.13
CA LEU A 329 -22.73 1.18 14.19
C LEU A 329 -22.33 0.87 12.74
N ARG A 330 -21.04 0.69 12.47
CA ARG A 330 -20.53 0.33 11.14
C ARG A 330 -21.05 -1.05 10.72
N CYS A 331 -21.03 -2.03 11.61
CA CYS A 331 -21.59 -3.37 11.35
C CYS A 331 -23.07 -3.31 11.01
N HIS A 332 -23.85 -2.49 11.73
CA HIS A 332 -25.26 -2.25 11.44
C HIS A 332 -25.47 -1.65 10.04
N ILE A 333 -24.74 -0.58 9.70
CA ILE A 333 -24.82 0.07 8.38
C ILE A 333 -24.42 -0.91 7.25
N CYS A 334 -23.33 -1.66 7.44
CA CYS A 334 -22.88 -2.65 6.47
C CYS A 334 -23.94 -3.74 6.23
N ARG A 335 -24.57 -4.26 7.29
CA ARG A 335 -25.68 -5.23 7.14
C ARG A 335 -26.83 -4.61 6.35
N GLN A 336 -27.26 -3.40 6.69
CA GLN A 336 -28.36 -2.74 6.00
C GLN A 336 -28.07 -2.48 4.51
N GLN A 337 -26.86 -2.05 4.16
CA GLN A 337 -26.49 -1.80 2.77
C GLN A 337 -26.34 -3.10 1.96
N TRP A 338 -25.85 -4.17 2.57
CA TRP A 338 -25.72 -5.49 1.92
C TRP A 338 -27.07 -6.19 1.73
N TYR A 339 -27.97 -6.16 2.72
CA TYR A 339 -29.29 -6.78 2.60
C TYR A 339 -30.33 -5.87 1.92
N GLY A 340 -30.19 -4.54 2.02
CA GLY A 340 -31.08 -3.55 1.40
C GLY A 340 -30.86 -3.37 -0.10
N ARG A 341 -29.67 -3.70 -0.62
CA ARG A 341 -29.39 -3.80 -2.08
C ARG A 341 -29.66 -5.22 -2.58
N GLY A 342 -30.86 -5.73 -2.34
CA GLY A 342 -31.48 -6.80 -3.13
C GLY A 342 -30.70 -8.11 -3.28
N ALA A 343 -31.15 -9.11 -2.53
CA ALA A 343 -31.21 -10.49 -2.98
C ALA A 343 -31.97 -10.62 -4.33
N ARG A 344 -31.34 -10.20 -5.44
CA ARG A 344 -31.64 -10.72 -6.78
C ARG A 344 -30.54 -11.68 -7.17
N CYS A 345 -30.46 -12.78 -6.42
CA CYS A 345 -30.05 -14.03 -7.03
C CYS A 345 -31.30 -14.50 -7.81
N PRO A 346 -31.29 -14.58 -9.15
CA PRO A 346 -32.38 -15.25 -9.83
C PRO A 346 -32.34 -16.69 -9.36
N SER A 347 -33.39 -17.10 -8.66
CA SER A 347 -33.70 -18.49 -8.38
C SER A 347 -33.79 -19.25 -9.70
N PHE A 348 -32.67 -19.83 -10.15
CA PHE A 348 -32.66 -20.93 -11.09
C PHE A 348 -32.78 -22.22 -10.29
N CYS A 349 -34.02 -22.57 -9.94
CA CYS A 349 -34.45 -23.90 -9.53
C CYS A 349 -35.98 -23.94 -9.59
N ALA A 350 -36.50 -24.22 -10.78
CA ALA A 350 -37.73 -24.98 -11.05
C ALA A 350 -37.66 -25.45 -12.50
#